data_AF-A0A5B8MHY5-F1
#
_entry.id   AF-A0A5B8MHY5-F1
#
_cell.length_a   1.000
_cell.length_b   1.000
_cell.length_c   1.000
_cell.angle_alpha   90.00
_cell.angle_beta   90.00
_cell.angle_gamma   90.00
#
_symmetry.space_group_name_H-M   'P 1'
#
loop_
_entity.id
_entity.type
_entity.pdbx_description
1 polymer ?
#
loop_
_entity_poly.entity_id
_entity_poly.type
_entity_poly.pdbx_seq_one_letter_code
_entity_poly.pdbx_strand_id
1 'polypeptide(L)'
;MDPSVIKAVSVLKLYRDSLRLAQHLGSKSGNTDALKNEVRRTFRANMHEKDPEKIQTMKEAAFRGLGNYIFVEAQKMAGNEEDPSATS
;
A
#
# COMPACT_ATOMS: atom_id res chain seq x y z
N MET A 1 -11.86 -7.65 5.40
CA MET A 1 -10.51 -8.02 5.88
C MET A 1 -10.63 -8.32 7.36
N ASP A 2 -10.23 -9.50 7.80
CA ASP A 2 -10.37 -9.92 9.20
C ASP A 2 -9.43 -9.06 10.11
N PRO A 3 -9.95 -8.36 11.14
CA PRO A 3 -9.13 -7.57 12.06
C PRO A 3 -8.01 -8.37 12.74
N SER A 4 -8.23 -9.67 12.93
CA SER A 4 -7.29 -10.61 13.55
C SER A 4 -6.04 -10.79 12.69
N VAL A 5 -6.19 -10.76 11.35
CA VAL A 5 -5.07 -10.85 10.40
C VAL A 5 -4.20 -9.60 10.50
N ILE A 6 -4.82 -8.42 10.63
CA ILE A 6 -4.07 -7.16 10.77
C ILE A 6 -3.27 -7.15 12.07
N LYS A 7 -3.86 -7.60 13.19
CA LYS A 7 -3.15 -7.75 14.47
C LYS A 7 -1.93 -8.67 14.34
N ALA A 8 -2.07 -9.81 13.66
CA ALA A 8 -0.99 -10.79 13.50
C ALA A 8 0.18 -10.33 12.61
N VAL A 9 -0.04 -9.37 11.71
CA VAL A 9 1.03 -8.90 10.81
C VAL A 9 2.06 -8.07 11.56
N SER A 10 3.34 -8.43 11.41
CA SER A 10 4.43 -7.66 12.01
C SER A 10 4.61 -6.30 11.33
N VAL A 11 4.98 -5.29 12.12
CA VAL A 11 5.25 -3.94 11.61
C VAL A 11 6.37 -3.96 10.55
N LEU A 12 7.36 -4.84 10.71
CA LEU A 12 8.44 -5.02 9.73
C LEU A 12 7.93 -5.55 8.38
N LYS A 13 6.99 -6.50 8.38
CA LYS A 13 6.38 -6.99 7.15
C LYS A 13 5.60 -5.88 6.46
N LEU A 14 4.79 -5.15 7.23
CA LEU A 14 4.01 -4.02 6.71
C LEU A 14 4.91 -2.94 6.08
N TYR A 15 6.02 -2.59 6.74
CA TYR A 15 7.01 -1.66 6.20
C TYR A 15 7.59 -2.11 4.85
N ARG A 16 7.98 -3.39 4.74
CA ARG A 16 8.53 -3.96 3.50
C ARG A 16 7.50 -3.97 2.38
N ASP A 17 6.26 -4.32 2.70
CA ASP A 17 5.17 -4.36 1.74
C ASP A 17 4.81 -2.93 1.25
N SER A 18 4.80 -1.92 2.14
CA SER A 18 4.66 -0.51 1.77
C SER A 18 5.79 0.00 0.87
N LEU A 19 7.05 -0.40 1.11
CA LEU A 19 8.18 -0.02 0.26
C LEU A 19 8.12 -0.65 -1.13
N ARG A 20 7.72 -1.93 -1.21
CA ARG A 20 7.50 -2.61 -2.50
C ARG A 20 6.42 -1.92 -3.30
N LEU A 21 5.34 -1.52 -2.63
CA LEU A 21 4.27 -0.79 -3.28
C LEU A 21 4.78 0.56 -3.80
N ALA A 22 5.44 1.35 -2.95
CA ALA A 22 6.01 2.64 -3.34
C ALA A 22 6.98 2.53 -4.55
N GLN A 23 7.79 1.46 -4.58
CA GLN A 23 8.67 1.16 -5.72
C GLN A 23 7.86 0.89 -7.00
N HIS A 24 6.79 0.12 -6.90
CA HIS A 24 5.97 -0.23 -8.05
C HIS A 24 5.19 0.98 -8.58
N LEU A 25 4.52 1.77 -7.72
CA LEU A 25 3.86 3.01 -8.14
C LEU A 25 4.86 3.96 -8.78
N GLY A 26 5.96 4.23 -8.07
CA GLY A 26 6.91 5.22 -8.51
C GLY A 26 7.63 4.86 -9.81
N SER A 27 7.76 3.57 -10.10
CA SER A 27 8.29 3.12 -11.40
C SER A 27 7.37 3.49 -12.57
N LYS A 28 6.05 3.59 -12.33
CA LYS A 28 5.07 4.01 -13.34
C LYS A 28 4.95 5.53 -13.46
N SER A 29 5.11 6.26 -12.35
CA SER A 29 4.92 7.72 -12.30
C SER A 29 6.20 8.56 -12.21
N GLY A 30 7.39 7.94 -12.22
CA GLY A 30 8.68 8.63 -12.18
C GLY A 30 9.06 9.24 -10.82
N ASN A 31 8.33 8.93 -9.74
CA ASN A 31 8.48 9.52 -8.40
C ASN A 31 8.80 8.50 -7.29
N THR A 32 9.45 7.38 -7.65
CA THR A 32 9.85 6.30 -6.73
C THR A 32 10.49 6.78 -5.44
N ASP A 33 11.49 7.65 -5.53
CA ASP A 33 12.24 8.05 -4.34
C ASP A 33 11.39 8.90 -3.40
N ALA A 34 10.53 9.77 -3.93
CA ALA A 34 9.59 10.56 -3.13
C ALA A 34 8.64 9.63 -2.35
N LEU A 35 8.03 8.65 -3.03
CA LEU A 35 7.11 7.70 -2.39
C LEU A 35 7.81 6.83 -1.34
N LYS A 36 9.00 6.30 -1.64
CA LYS A 36 9.77 5.50 -0.68
C LYS A 36 10.22 6.33 0.51
N ASN A 37 10.59 7.59 0.30
CA ASN A 37 10.97 8.50 1.38
C ASN A 37 9.78 8.83 2.26
N GLU A 38 8.59 9.00 1.70
CA GLU A 38 7.38 9.23 2.52
C GLU A 38 7.06 8.03 3.41
N VAL A 39 7.11 6.81 2.86
CA VAL A 39 6.97 5.58 3.68
C VAL A 39 8.01 5.55 4.80
N ARG A 40 9.28 5.82 4.50
CA ARG A 40 10.35 5.85 5.52
C ARG A 40 10.11 6.90 6.59
N ARG A 41 9.68 8.11 6.21
CA ARG A 41 9.39 9.22 7.13
C ARG A 41 8.26 8.86 8.07
N THR A 42 7.16 8.32 7.57
CA THR A 42 6.00 7.92 8.37
C THR A 42 6.36 6.84 9.39
N PHE A 43 7.11 5.81 8.98
CA PHE A 43 7.53 4.75 9.90
C PHE A 43 8.54 5.25 10.95
N ARG A 44 9.47 6.13 10.57
CA ARG A 44 10.41 6.75 11.53
C ARG A 44 9.70 7.66 12.52
N ALA A 45 8.76 8.49 12.07
CA ALA A 45 8.03 9.41 12.94
C ALA A 45 7.28 8.69 14.07
N ASN A 46 6.84 7.45 13.81
CA ASN A 46 6.05 6.65 14.76
C ASN A 46 6.85 5.49 15.37
N MET A 47 8.18 5.42 15.19
CA MET A 47 8.98 4.25 15.58
C MET A 47 9.06 4.01 17.10
N HIS A 48 8.73 5.04 17.90
CA HIS A 48 8.73 5.01 19.35
C HIS A 48 7.33 4.93 19.95
N GLU A 49 6.29 4.80 19.13
CA GLU A 49 4.93 4.59 19.63
C GLU A 49 4.86 3.26 20.39
N LYS A 50 4.23 3.29 21.56
CA LYS A 50 4.10 2.13 22.46
C LYS A 50 2.63 1.82 22.78
N ASP A 51 1.73 2.72 22.43
CA ASP A 51 0.30 2.51 22.60
C ASP A 51 -0.20 1.44 21.60
N PRO A 52 -0.68 0.28 22.09
CA PRO A 52 -1.10 -0.82 21.24
C PRO A 52 -2.31 -0.46 20.36
N GLU A 53 -3.21 0.42 20.83
CA GLU A 53 -4.37 0.84 20.05
C GLU A 53 -3.95 1.74 18.90
N LYS A 54 -3.09 2.73 19.16
CA LYS A 54 -2.53 3.58 18.11
C LYS A 54 -1.74 2.79 17.07
N ILE A 55 -0.91 1.84 17.52
CA ILE A 55 -0.17 0.95 16.60
C ILE A 55 -1.14 0.19 15.71
N GLN A 56 -2.22 -0.34 16.28
CA GLN A 56 -3.24 -1.05 15.52
C GLN A 56 -3.94 -0.14 14.51
N THR A 57 -4.34 1.07 14.90
CA THR A 57 -4.94 2.06 13.99
C THR A 57 -3.99 2.43 12.84
N MET A 58 -2.70 2.64 13.12
CA MET A 58 -1.70 2.92 12.09
C MET A 58 -1.52 1.74 11.13
N LYS A 59 -1.53 0.51 11.66
CA LYS A 59 -1.49 -0.71 10.82
C LYS A 59 -2.71 -0.79 9.91
N GLU A 60 -3.91 -0.55 10.44
CA GLU A 60 -5.14 -0.54 9.65
C GLU A 60 -5.13 0.52 8.55
N ALA A 61 -4.65 1.73 8.85
CA ALA A 61 -4.51 2.80 7.87
C ALA A 61 -3.56 2.40 6.73
N ALA A 62 -2.41 1.80 7.05
CA ALA A 62 -1.47 1.31 6.06
C ALA A 62 -2.07 0.17 5.21
N PHE A 63 -2.77 -0.79 5.84
CA PHE A 63 -3.47 -1.87 5.14
C PHE A 63 -4.54 -1.34 4.16
N ARG A 64 -5.34 -0.37 4.59
CA ARG A 64 -6.31 0.31 3.72
C ARG A 64 -5.62 1.01 2.56
N GLY A 65 -4.49 1.69 2.81
CA GLY A 65 -3.68 2.30 1.75
C GLY A 65 -3.19 1.29 0.70
N LEU A 66 -2.67 0.13 1.15
CA LEU A 66 -2.26 -0.96 0.26
C LEU A 66 -3.45 -1.54 -0.52
N GLY A 67 -4.58 -1.78 0.16
CA GLY A 67 -5.78 -2.34 -0.44
C GLY A 67 -6.42 -1.41 -1.48
N ASN A 68 -6.49 -0.11 -1.19
CA ASN A 68 -7.01 0.90 -2.12
C ASN A 68 -6.19 0.92 -3.42
N TYR A 69 -4.87 0.78 -3.33
CA TYR A 69 -4.04 0.67 -4.52
C TYR A 69 -4.41 -0.55 -5.38
N ILE A 70 -4.44 -1.74 -4.77
CA ILE A 70 -4.72 -2.99 -5.48
C ILE A 70 -6.09 -2.90 -6.16
N PHE A 71 -7.07 -2.33 -5.47
CA PHE A 71 -8.41 -2.16 -6.00
C PHE A 71 -8.46 -1.19 -7.19
N VAL A 72 -7.83 -0.01 -7.08
CA VAL A 72 -7.76 0.96 -8.19
C VAL A 72 -7.02 0.36 -9.39
N GLU A 73 -5.95 -0.39 -9.14
CA GLU A 73 -5.19 -1.05 -10.19
C GLU A 73 -5.99 -2.15 -10.88
N ALA A 74 -6.74 -2.96 -10.11
CA ALA A 74 -7.64 -3.97 -10.66
C ALA A 74 -8.75 -3.35 -11.51
N GLN A 75 -9.32 -2.21 -11.09
CA GLN A 75 -10.30 -1.49 -11.92
C GLN A 75 -9.70 -0.97 -13.23
N LYS A 76 -8.47 -0.45 -13.19
CA LYS A 76 -7.79 -0.01 -14.42
C LYS A 76 -7.55 -1.17 -15.38
N MET A 77 -7.20 -2.35 -14.88
CA MET A 77 -7.04 -3.54 -15.72
C MET A 77 -8.37 -3.99 -16.31
N ALA A 78 -9.42 -4.08 -15.50
CA ALA A 78 -10.75 -4.50 -15.96
C ALA A 78 -11.39 -3.51 -16.95
N GLY A 79 -11.14 -2.20 -16.79
CA GLY A 79 -11.61 -1.18 -17.72
C GLY A 79 -10.82 -1.09 -19.03
N ASN A 80 -9.69 -1.78 -19.14
CA ASN A 80 -8.82 -1.78 -20.32
C ASN A 80 -9.01 -3.04 -21.20
N GLU A 81 -10.02 -3.87 -20.90
CA GLU A 81 -10.33 -5.13 -21.58
C GLU A 81 -11.61 -5.06 -22.45
N GLU A 82 -12.18 -3.87 -22.67
CA GLU A 82 -13.25 -3.65 -23.65
C GLU A 82 -12.84 -2.63 -24.74
N ASP A 83 -12.04 -3.08 -25.70
CA ASP A 83 -12.15 -2.60 -27.09
C ASP A 83 -12.07 -3.79 -28.07
N PRO A 84 -13.21 -4.45 -28.37
CA PRO A 84 -13.29 -5.47 -29.41
C PRO A 84 -13.39 -4.90 -30.84
N SER A 85 -13.01 -3.64 -31.11
CA SER A 85 -13.07 -3.09 -32.48
C SER A 85 -12.03 -3.64 -33.48
N ALA A 86 -11.28 -4.68 -33.11
CA ALA A 86 -10.38 -5.42 -34.00
C ALA A 86 -10.94 -6.78 -34.44
N THR A 87 -12.22 -6.85 -34.85
CA THR A 87 -12.67 -7.89 -35.79
C THR A 87 -12.61 -7.31 -37.20
N SER A 88 -11.64 -7.82 -37.97
CA SER A 88 -11.46 -7.60 -39.41
C SER A 88 -12.66 -8.08 -40.23
#